data_AF-A0A7X7LNN2-F1
#
_entry.id   AF-A0A7X7LNN2-F1
#
_cell.length_a   1.000
_cell.length_b   1.000
_cell.length_c   1.000
_cell.angle_alpha   90.00
_cell.angle_beta   90.00
_cell.angle_gamma   90.00
#
_symmetry.space_group_name_H-M   'P 1'
#
loop_
_entity.id
_entity.type
_entity.pdbx_description
1 polymer ?
#
loop_
_entity_poly.entity_id
_entity_poly.type
_entity_poly.pdbx_seq_one_letter_code
_entity_poly.pdbx_strand_id
1 'polypeptide(L)'
;MLDLDFAFLNIVNQNKTGPGYKKIFLDMLAPFFFAPRLQKIIKLPYMEACGGNIMIPLGSSHLNLLKQTGQQTMAQRLSAILQEYQLRFLAVDRRLKNEITDIFLGQVMVFGDNFIKALAHVFIKNILEHCNLQRIIIVGSIEDFPGFIHSLGQYGLPISIQTLCPQQQEA
;
A
#
# COMPACT_ATOMS: atom_id res chain seq x y z
N MET A 1 8.92 -12.97 -20.31
CA MET A 1 9.01 -12.18 -19.07
C MET A 1 7.80 -12.55 -18.22
N LEU A 2 7.91 -12.54 -16.90
CA LEU A 2 6.77 -12.81 -16.02
C LEU A 2 5.96 -11.52 -15.90
N ASP A 3 4.74 -11.48 -16.42
CA ASP A 3 3.85 -10.34 -16.23
C ASP A 3 3.25 -10.41 -14.81
N LEU A 4 3.29 -9.26 -14.12
CA LEU A 4 2.69 -9.09 -12.80
C LEU A 4 1.52 -8.12 -12.94
N ASP A 5 0.37 -8.50 -12.40
CA ASP A 5 -0.84 -7.67 -12.37
C ASP A 5 -0.80 -6.67 -11.21
N PHE A 6 -0.08 -7.00 -10.13
CA PHE A 6 0.10 -6.13 -8.97
C PHE A 6 1.40 -6.42 -8.22
N ALA A 7 1.86 -5.47 -7.41
CA ALA A 7 2.93 -5.70 -6.44
C ALA A 7 2.57 -5.21 -5.05
N PHE A 8 3.06 -5.94 -4.05
CA PHE A 8 3.02 -5.59 -2.63
C PHE A 8 4.40 -5.19 -2.15
N LEU A 9 4.52 -4.04 -1.50
CA LEU A 9 5.73 -3.63 -0.80
C LEU A 9 5.70 -4.15 0.64
N ASN A 10 6.73 -4.90 1.00
CA ASN A 10 7.00 -5.31 2.37
C ASN A 10 8.34 -4.77 2.86
N ILE A 11 8.38 -4.45 4.15
CA ILE A 11 9.55 -3.93 4.84
C ILE A 11 9.81 -4.86 6.04
N VAL A 12 11.08 -5.02 6.42
CA VAL A 12 11.42 -5.82 7.60
C VAL A 12 10.92 -5.14 8.87
N ASN A 13 9.94 -5.76 9.55
CA ASN A 13 9.29 -5.21 10.76
C ASN A 13 10.21 -5.07 11.98
N GLN A 14 11.39 -5.69 11.98
CA GLN A 14 12.33 -5.63 13.12
C GLN A 14 13.58 -4.86 12.75
N ASN A 15 13.84 -3.78 13.50
CA ASN A 15 15.11 -3.08 13.44
C ASN A 15 16.20 -3.97 14.05
N LYS A 16 16.91 -4.68 13.18
CA LYS A 16 18.03 -5.52 13.60
C LYS A 16 19.11 -4.65 14.25
N THR A 17 19.45 -4.93 15.49
CA THR A 17 20.51 -4.24 16.23
C THR A 17 21.82 -4.98 16.02
N GLY A 18 22.72 -4.42 15.21
CA GLY A 18 24.03 -5.01 14.93
C GLY A 18 25.00 -3.98 14.35
N PRO A 19 26.32 -4.26 14.33
CA PRO A 19 27.33 -3.29 13.90
C PRO A 19 27.13 -2.82 12.44
N GLY A 20 26.61 -3.68 11.56
CA GLY A 20 26.23 -3.32 10.18
C GLY A 20 25.00 -2.40 10.06
N TYR A 21 24.29 -2.16 11.16
CA TYR A 21 23.14 -1.25 11.26
C TYR A 21 23.51 0.09 11.93
N LYS A 22 24.81 0.35 12.16
CA LYS A 22 25.28 1.69 12.54
C LYS A 22 25.25 2.60 11.31
N LYS A 23 24.87 3.87 11.50
CA LYS A 23 24.65 4.88 10.44
C LYS A 23 25.72 4.87 9.32
N ILE A 24 27.00 4.85 9.68
CA ILE A 24 28.11 4.88 8.71
C ILE A 24 28.11 3.64 7.81
N PHE A 25 27.87 2.45 8.37
CA PHE A 25 27.80 1.20 7.60
C PHE A 25 26.50 1.10 6.80
N LEU A 26 25.38 1.59 7.36
CA LEU A 26 24.12 1.67 6.64
C LEU A 26 24.23 2.56 5.41
N ASP A 27 24.78 3.77 5.54
CA ASP A 27 24.93 4.68 4.40
C ASP A 27 25.77 4.08 3.27
N MET A 28 26.76 3.25 3.61
CA MET A 28 27.66 2.61 2.64
C MET A 28 27.08 1.33 2.03
N LEU A 29 26.43 0.49 2.84
CA LEU A 29 26.01 -0.86 2.44
C LEU A 29 24.53 -0.95 2.03
N ALA A 30 23.68 -0.04 2.52
CA ALA A 30 22.25 -0.05 2.25
C ALA A 30 21.90 -0.06 0.76
N PRO A 31 22.48 0.79 -0.10
CA PRO A 31 22.10 0.85 -1.50
C PRO A 31 22.34 -0.45 -2.28
N PHE A 32 23.24 -1.33 -1.80
CA PHE A 32 23.62 -2.55 -2.49
C PHE A 32 23.04 -3.80 -1.84
N PHE A 33 23.25 -3.97 -0.53
CA PHE A 33 22.79 -5.15 0.20
C PHE A 33 21.34 -5.06 0.63
N PHE A 34 20.84 -3.83 0.80
CA PHE A 34 19.51 -3.57 1.33
C PHE A 34 18.54 -2.96 0.33
N ALA A 35 18.88 -3.03 -0.97
CA ALA A 35 18.03 -2.56 -2.04
C ALA A 35 16.68 -3.29 -2.09
N PRO A 36 15.60 -2.60 -2.53
CA PRO A 36 14.35 -3.24 -2.89
C PRO A 36 14.58 -4.34 -3.92
N ARG A 37 13.87 -5.46 -3.77
CA ARG A 37 13.95 -6.59 -4.71
C ARG A 37 12.65 -7.37 -4.75
N LEU A 38 12.30 -7.90 -5.92
CA LEU A 38 11.23 -8.88 -6.05
C LEU A 38 11.65 -10.17 -5.33
N GLN A 39 11.03 -10.45 -4.19
CA GLN A 39 11.38 -11.59 -3.34
C GLN A 39 10.62 -12.85 -3.73
N LYS A 40 9.32 -12.71 -4.02
CA LYS A 40 8.42 -13.84 -4.26
C LYS A 40 7.34 -13.46 -5.24
N ILE A 41 6.96 -14.40 -6.10
CA ILE A 41 5.78 -14.32 -6.94
C ILE A 41 4.60 -14.95 -6.19
N ILE A 42 3.47 -14.27 -6.17
CA ILE A 42 2.21 -14.67 -5.57
C ILE A 42 1.27 -15.03 -6.71
N LYS A 43 0.89 -16.31 -6.82
CA LYS A 43 -0.10 -16.72 -7.82
C LYS A 43 -1.47 -16.79 -7.16
N LEU A 44 -2.47 -16.16 -7.77
CA LEU A 44 -3.87 -16.21 -7.35
C LEU A 44 -4.65 -17.01 -8.40
N PRO A 45 -4.62 -18.36 -8.34
CA PRO A 45 -5.11 -19.21 -9.43
C PRO A 45 -6.60 -19.01 -9.74
N TYR A 46 -7.43 -18.71 -8.73
CA TYR A 46 -8.87 -18.47 -8.90
C TYR A 46 -9.23 -17.13 -9.55
N MET A 47 -8.27 -16.20 -9.63
CA MET A 47 -8.47 -14.87 -10.21
C MET A 47 -7.66 -14.70 -11.50
N GLU A 48 -7.00 -15.77 -11.96
CA GLU A 48 -6.06 -15.74 -13.09
C GLU A 48 -5.01 -14.61 -12.97
N ALA A 49 -4.66 -14.22 -11.74
CA ALA A 49 -3.81 -13.08 -11.46
C ALA A 49 -2.47 -13.51 -10.85
N CYS A 50 -1.42 -12.75 -11.16
CA CYS A 50 -0.05 -12.94 -10.73
C CYS A 50 0.46 -11.66 -10.05
N GLY A 51 0.89 -11.80 -8.80
CA GLY A 51 1.41 -10.72 -7.98
C GLY A 51 2.88 -10.83 -7.68
N GLY A 52 3.54 -9.71 -7.39
CA GLY A 52 4.90 -9.67 -6.88
C GLY A 52 4.96 -9.20 -5.42
N ASN A 53 5.79 -9.83 -4.60
CA ASN A 53 6.20 -9.27 -3.31
C ASN A 53 7.56 -8.59 -3.46
N ILE A 54 7.57 -7.26 -3.41
CA ILE A 54 8.79 -6.46 -3.37
C ILE A 54 9.18 -6.27 -1.90
N MET A 55 10.35 -6.76 -1.53
CA MET A 55 10.87 -6.67 -0.16
C MET A 55 11.98 -5.63 -0.08
N ILE A 56 11.87 -4.72 0.89
CA ILE A 56 12.98 -3.90 1.35
C ILE A 56 13.55 -4.56 2.60
N PRO A 57 14.76 -5.14 2.54
CA PRO A 57 15.37 -5.86 3.65
C PRO A 57 15.89 -4.95 4.78
N LEU A 58 15.35 -3.73 4.91
CA LEU A 58 15.73 -2.73 5.91
C LEU A 58 14.47 -2.22 6.61
N GLY A 59 14.48 -2.09 7.93
CA GLY A 59 13.35 -1.51 8.67
C GLY A 59 13.16 -0.02 8.39
N SER A 60 11.94 0.46 8.61
CA SER A 60 11.55 1.85 8.33
C SER A 60 12.36 2.88 9.11
N SER A 61 12.68 2.63 10.37
CA SER A 61 13.53 3.54 11.15
C SER A 61 14.93 3.67 10.55
N HIS A 62 15.52 2.58 10.07
CA HIS A 62 16.83 2.59 9.44
C HIS A 62 16.78 3.22 8.04
N LEU A 63 15.68 3.05 7.30
CA LEU A 63 15.45 3.76 6.04
C LEU A 63 15.43 5.29 6.25
N ASN A 64 14.78 5.75 7.32
CA ASN A 64 14.76 7.17 7.69
C ASN A 64 16.13 7.70 8.15
N LEU A 65 17.02 6.84 8.64
CA LEU A 65 18.38 7.23 9.05
C LEU A 65 19.38 7.35 7.87
N LEU A 66 19.04 6.79 6.71
CA LEU A 66 19.90 6.88 5.52
C LEU A 66 20.04 8.33 5.09
N LYS A 67 21.23 8.67 4.57
CA LYS A 67 21.41 9.92 3.81
C LYS A 67 20.41 10.00 2.65
N GLN A 68 20.04 11.23 2.28
CA GLN A 68 19.12 11.52 1.18
C GLN A 68 19.54 10.82 -0.13
N THR A 69 20.84 10.74 -0.43
CA THR A 69 21.35 10.02 -1.60
C THR A 69 21.08 8.51 -1.55
N GLY A 70 21.15 7.91 -0.36
CA GLY A 70 20.80 6.51 -0.13
C GLY A 70 19.30 6.27 -0.32
N GLN A 71 18.47 7.14 0.27
CA GLN A 71 17.02 7.11 0.08
C GLN A 71 16.61 7.24 -1.39
N GLN A 72 17.21 8.19 -2.12
CA GLN A 72 16.99 8.37 -3.56
C GLN A 72 17.39 7.12 -4.35
N THR A 73 18.52 6.50 -4.01
CA THR A 73 18.96 5.27 -4.67
C THR A 73 17.96 4.12 -4.43
N MET A 74 17.43 3.99 -3.22
CA MET A 74 16.38 3.02 -2.92
C MET A 74 15.12 3.29 -3.74
N ALA A 75 14.69 4.55 -3.81
CA ALA A 75 13.52 4.95 -4.57
C ALA A 75 13.68 4.67 -6.06
N GLN A 76 14.84 5.01 -6.65
CA GLN A 76 15.14 4.72 -8.05
C GLN A 76 15.12 3.23 -8.36
N ARG A 77 15.67 2.39 -7.46
CA ARG A 77 15.60 0.93 -7.63
C ARG A 77 14.18 0.39 -7.55
N LEU A 78 13.36 0.93 -6.64
CA LEU A 78 11.94 0.57 -6.57
C LEU A 78 11.21 0.98 -7.85
N SER A 79 11.45 2.18 -8.36
CA SER A 79 10.89 2.65 -9.64
C SER A 79 11.30 1.74 -10.81
N ALA A 80 12.58 1.34 -10.86
CA ALA A 80 13.09 0.45 -11.90
C ALA A 80 12.38 -0.90 -11.90
N ILE A 81 12.13 -1.49 -10.73
CA ILE A 81 11.34 -2.72 -10.60
C ILE A 81 9.92 -2.50 -11.12
N LEU A 82 9.24 -1.43 -10.68
CA LEU A 82 7.88 -1.15 -11.13
C LEU A 82 7.80 -0.95 -12.65
N GLN A 83 8.78 -0.27 -13.24
CA GLN A 83 8.87 -0.08 -14.69
C GLN A 83 9.16 -1.40 -15.44
N GLU A 84 10.06 -2.24 -14.92
CA GLU A 84 10.39 -3.55 -15.49
C GLU A 84 9.14 -4.43 -15.63
N TYR A 85 8.26 -4.42 -14.62
CA TYR A 85 7.02 -5.19 -14.60
C TYR A 85 5.79 -4.40 -15.08
N GLN A 86 5.98 -3.19 -15.62
CA GLN A 86 4.90 -2.29 -16.10
C GLN A 86 3.80 -2.01 -15.04
N LEU A 87 4.19 -2.02 -13.77
CA LEU A 87 3.28 -1.82 -12.64
C LEU A 87 3.08 -0.33 -12.36
N ARG A 88 1.83 0.11 -12.42
CA ARG A 88 1.45 1.49 -12.09
C ARG A 88 1.28 1.72 -10.59
N PHE A 89 0.78 0.73 -9.87
CA PHE A 89 0.40 0.85 -8.47
C PHE A 89 1.22 -0.10 -7.61
N LEU A 90 1.69 0.39 -6.48
CA LEU A 90 2.38 -0.42 -5.47
C LEU A 90 1.50 -0.50 -4.22
N ALA A 91 1.01 -1.69 -3.91
CA ALA A 91 0.21 -1.90 -2.72
C ALA A 91 1.09 -1.94 -1.47
N VAL A 92 0.71 -1.25 -0.39
CA VAL A 92 1.52 -1.15 0.83
C VAL A 92 0.65 -1.28 2.07
N ASP A 93 1.19 -1.86 3.15
CA ASP A 93 0.55 -1.86 4.46
C ASP A 93 0.28 -0.41 4.93
N ARG A 94 -0.94 -0.14 5.39
CA ARG A 94 -1.37 1.16 5.91
C ARG A 94 -0.45 1.66 7.03
N ARG A 95 0.08 0.77 7.87
CA ARG A 95 0.94 1.13 9.01
C ARG A 95 2.24 1.81 8.55
N LEU A 96 2.68 1.53 7.34
CA LEU A 96 3.92 2.08 6.79
C LEU A 96 3.72 3.43 6.11
N LYS A 97 2.47 3.90 5.91
CA LYS A 97 2.13 5.10 5.14
C LYS A 97 2.98 6.31 5.53
N ASN A 98 2.98 6.68 6.80
CA ASN A 98 3.71 7.85 7.26
C ASN A 98 5.23 7.67 7.22
N GLU A 99 5.71 6.43 7.26
CA GLU A 99 7.14 6.13 7.39
C GLU A 99 7.86 6.08 6.04
N ILE A 100 7.13 5.85 4.96
CA ILE A 100 7.72 5.56 3.63
C ILE A 100 7.32 6.56 2.55
N THR A 101 6.23 7.32 2.76
CA THR A 101 5.71 8.23 1.73
C THR A 101 6.74 9.29 1.34
N ASP A 102 7.46 9.84 2.31
CA ASP A 102 8.48 10.87 2.08
C ASP A 102 9.74 10.30 1.40
N ILE A 103 10.05 9.02 1.62
CA ILE A 103 11.22 8.35 1.06
C ILE A 103 10.99 8.00 -0.42
N PHE A 104 9.78 7.54 -0.74
CA PHE A 104 9.41 7.07 -2.08
C PHE A 104 8.51 8.06 -2.82
N LEU A 105 8.81 9.35 -2.67
CA LEU A 105 8.14 10.43 -3.38
C LEU A 105 8.11 10.15 -4.89
N GLY A 106 6.91 10.18 -5.47
CA GLY A 106 6.67 9.91 -6.90
C GLY A 106 6.22 8.50 -7.23
N GLN A 107 6.20 7.56 -6.28
CA GLN A 107 5.55 6.26 -6.48
C GLN A 107 4.07 6.32 -6.14
N VAL A 108 3.22 5.76 -7.01
CA VAL A 108 1.77 5.69 -6.75
C VAL A 108 1.50 4.51 -5.80
N MET A 109 1.57 4.80 -4.51
CA MET A 109 1.32 3.82 -3.45
C MET A 109 -0.17 3.72 -3.11
N VAL A 110 -0.67 2.49 -3.09
CA VAL A 110 -2.04 2.15 -2.70
C VAL A 110 -1.97 1.49 -1.34
N PHE A 111 -2.40 2.19 -0.30
CA PHE A 111 -2.36 1.65 1.05
C PHE A 111 -3.54 0.69 1.31
N GLY A 112 -3.42 -0.16 2.33
CA GLY A 112 -4.42 -1.20 2.63
C GLY A 112 -5.84 -0.70 2.89
N ASP A 113 -6.05 0.59 3.13
CA ASP A 113 -7.37 1.24 3.16
C ASP A 113 -8.08 1.17 1.81
N ASN A 114 -7.36 1.36 0.70
CA ASN A 114 -7.92 1.21 -0.64
C ASN A 114 -8.23 -0.25 -0.99
N PHE A 115 -7.49 -1.21 -0.43
CA PHE A 115 -7.85 -2.63 -0.54
C PHE A 115 -9.18 -2.92 0.16
N ILE A 116 -9.37 -2.40 1.38
CA ILE A 116 -10.64 -2.55 2.11
C ILE A 116 -11.79 -1.89 1.34
N LYS A 117 -11.59 -0.69 0.77
CA LYS A 117 -12.57 -0.03 -0.09
C LYS A 117 -12.92 -0.86 -1.32
N ALA A 118 -11.93 -1.41 -2.02
CA ALA A 118 -12.14 -2.25 -3.19
C ALA A 118 -12.91 -3.54 -2.82
N LEU A 119 -12.55 -4.18 -1.72
CA LEU A 119 -13.25 -5.36 -1.21
C LEU A 119 -14.70 -5.03 -0.86
N ALA A 120 -14.95 -3.93 -0.14
CA ALA A 120 -16.29 -3.47 0.18
C ALA A 120 -17.12 -3.19 -1.07
N HIS A 121 -16.52 -2.58 -2.09
CA HIS A 121 -17.18 -2.31 -3.38
C HIS A 121 -17.59 -3.61 -4.08
N VAL A 122 -16.70 -4.62 -4.15
CA VAL A 122 -17.02 -5.94 -4.72
C VAL A 122 -18.12 -6.64 -3.95
N PHE A 123 -18.08 -6.60 -2.61
CA PHE A 123 -19.14 -7.17 -1.77
C PHE A 123 -20.50 -6.49 -2.01
N ILE A 124 -20.53 -5.15 -2.05
CA ILE A 124 -21.77 -4.39 -2.31
C ILE A 124 -22.32 -4.75 -3.69
N LYS A 125 -21.47 -4.78 -4.73
CA LYS A 125 -21.87 -5.18 -6.08
C LYS A 125 -22.48 -6.58 -6.10
N ASN A 126 -21.80 -7.55 -5.49
CA ASN A 126 -22.29 -8.93 -5.44
C ASN A 126 -23.64 -9.03 -4.69
N ILE A 127 -23.82 -8.27 -3.61
CA ILE A 127 -25.11 -8.26 -2.89
C ILE A 127 -26.20 -7.60 -3.75
N LEU A 128 -25.90 -6.51 -4.47
CA LEU A 128 -26.86 -5.86 -5.38
C LEU A 128 -27.34 -6.78 -6.51
N GLU A 129 -26.47 -7.67 -6.99
CA GLU A 129 -26.82 -8.66 -8.02
C GLU A 129 -27.81 -9.72 -7.51
N HIS A 130 -27.83 -9.98 -6.20
CA HIS A 130 -28.63 -11.06 -5.60
C HIS A 130 -29.76 -10.58 -4.68
N CYS A 131 -29.74 -9.30 -4.29
CA CYS A 131 -30.64 -8.72 -3.30
C CYS A 131 -31.01 -7.28 -3.68
N ASN A 132 -32.27 -6.90 -3.45
CA ASN A 132 -32.72 -5.53 -3.64
C ASN A 132 -32.35 -4.67 -2.41
N LEU A 133 -31.17 -4.04 -2.45
CA LEU A 133 -30.72 -3.13 -1.38
C LEU A 133 -31.44 -1.78 -1.48
N GLN A 134 -31.90 -1.26 -0.34
CA GLN A 134 -32.57 0.06 -0.29
C GLN A 134 -31.64 1.21 0.09
N ARG A 135 -30.50 0.92 0.76
CA ARG A 135 -29.53 1.92 1.22
C ARG A 135 -28.18 1.28 1.55
N ILE A 136 -27.13 2.09 1.52
CA ILE A 136 -25.78 1.72 1.96
C ILE A 136 -25.44 2.55 3.20
N ILE A 137 -24.98 1.90 4.27
CA ILE A 137 -24.52 2.57 5.49
C ILE A 137 -23.03 2.25 5.67
N ILE A 138 -22.20 3.28 5.70
CA ILE A 138 -20.75 3.17 5.87
C ILE A 138 -20.41 3.64 7.28
N VAL A 139 -19.77 2.76 8.07
CA VAL A 139 -19.36 3.05 9.44
C VAL A 139 -17.83 2.97 9.54
N GLY A 140 -17.17 4.05 9.96
CA GLY A 140 -15.72 4.01 10.20
C GLY A 140 -14.98 5.33 9.99
N SER A 141 -13.70 5.35 10.41
CA SER A 141 -12.73 6.41 10.11
C SER A 141 -11.83 5.97 8.95
N ILE A 142 -12.29 6.20 7.72
CA ILE A 142 -11.55 5.87 6.50
C ILE A 142 -11.01 7.17 5.90
N GLU A 143 -9.71 7.20 5.56
CA GLU A 143 -9.10 8.32 4.83
C GLU A 143 -9.56 8.30 3.37
N ASP A 144 -9.71 9.47 2.73
CA ASP A 144 -10.22 9.60 1.35
C ASP A 144 -11.62 8.97 1.15
N PHE A 145 -12.57 9.45 1.95
CA PHE A 145 -13.99 9.12 1.88
C PHE A 145 -14.67 9.56 0.56
N PRO A 146 -14.37 10.74 -0.02
CA PRO A 146 -15.09 11.24 -1.21
C PRO A 146 -14.98 10.34 -2.44
N GLY A 147 -13.80 9.81 -2.75
CA GLY A 147 -13.61 8.92 -3.91
C GLY A 147 -14.40 7.63 -3.79
N PHE A 148 -14.44 7.06 -2.59
CA PHE A 148 -15.21 5.84 -2.31
C PHE A 148 -16.72 6.09 -2.39
N ILE A 149 -17.24 7.17 -1.80
CA ILE A 149 -18.66 7.54 -1.93
C ILE A 149 -19.01 7.72 -3.40
N HIS A 150 -18.15 8.41 -4.17
CA HIS A 150 -18.39 8.64 -5.59
C HIS A 150 -18.51 7.32 -6.36
N SER A 151 -17.64 6.34 -6.08
CA SER A 151 -17.78 5.00 -6.69
C SER A 151 -19.09 4.31 -6.32
N LEU A 152 -19.52 4.39 -5.06
CA LEU A 152 -20.77 3.78 -4.61
C LEU A 152 -22.01 4.51 -5.15
N GLY A 153 -21.90 5.81 -5.43
CA GLY A 153 -22.98 6.61 -6.00
C GLY A 153 -23.45 6.11 -7.37
N GLN A 154 -22.59 5.36 -8.07
CA GLN A 154 -22.93 4.72 -9.35
C GLN A 154 -24.08 3.70 -9.23
N TYR A 155 -24.34 3.18 -8.03
CA TYR A 155 -25.43 2.25 -7.77
C TYR A 155 -26.80 2.93 -7.59
N GLY A 156 -26.86 4.27 -7.55
CA GLY A 156 -28.12 5.01 -7.42
C GLY A 156 -28.82 4.83 -6.06
N LEU A 157 -28.13 4.28 -5.06
CA LEU A 157 -28.67 4.06 -3.73
C LEU A 157 -28.36 5.21 -2.77
N PRO A 158 -29.27 5.51 -1.82
CA PRO A 158 -28.98 6.40 -0.71
C PRO A 158 -27.77 5.90 0.10
N ILE A 159 -26.80 6.78 0.33
CA ILE A 159 -25.59 6.50 1.12
C ILE A 159 -25.64 7.28 2.44
N SER A 160 -25.40 6.62 3.56
CA SER A 160 -25.28 7.24 4.88
C SER A 160 -23.92 6.95 5.49
N ILE A 161 -23.34 7.94 6.13
CA ILE A 161 -22.00 7.86 6.74
C ILE A 161 -22.15 8.03 8.24
N GLN A 162 -21.56 7.12 9.00
CA GLN A 162 -21.54 7.19 10.47
C GLN A 162 -20.11 7.06 10.97
N THR A 163 -19.74 7.94 11.90
CA THR A 163 -18.47 7.87 12.62
C THR A 163 -18.62 6.90 13.79
N LEU A 164 -17.57 6.15 14.12
CA LEU A 164 -17.55 5.21 15.27
C LEU A 164 -17.76 5.93 16.62
N CYS A 165 -17.41 7.22 16.70
CA CYS A 165 -17.63 8.10 17.84
C CYS A 165 -18.49 9.30 17.42
N PRO A 166 -19.84 9.23 17.55
CA PRO A 166 -20.71 10.35 17.17
C PRO A 166 -20.59 11.59 18.06
N GLN A 167 -19.91 11.50 19.22
CA GLN A 167 -19.81 12.59 20.22
C GLN A 167 -18.72 13.64 19.96
N GLN A 168 -17.89 13.51 18.90
CA GLN A 168 -16.78 14.46 18.65
C GLN A 168 -17.03 15.46 17.51
N GLN A 169 -18.22 15.48 16.92
CA GLN A 169 -18.61 16.53 15.96
C GLN A 169 -19.44 17.60 16.66
N GLU A 170 -18.81 18.37 17.56
CA GLU A 170 -19.27 19.70 17.97
C GLU A 170 -18.11 20.41 18.70
N ALA A 171 -17.33 21.17 17.94
CA ALA A 171 -16.52 22.30 18.38
C ALA A 171 -16.27 23.23 17.18
#